data_AF-A0A8H5GMW6-F1
#
_entry.id   AF-A0A8H5GMW6-F1
#
_cell.length_a   1.000
_cell.length_b   1.000
_cell.length_c   1.000
_cell.angle_alpha   90.00
_cell.angle_beta   90.00
_cell.angle_gamma   90.00
#
_symmetry.space_group_name_H-M   'P 1'
#
loop_
_entity.id
_entity.type
_entity.pdbx_description
1 polymer ?
#
loop_
_entity_poly.entity_id
_entity_poly.type
_entity_poly.pdbx_seq_one_letter_code
_entity_poly.pdbx_strand_id
1 'polypeptide(L)'
;MSSANSRTCSTGKCSATLPPIIQYKWATCQQCRTKDRDRKRSKREKEKEKGQKRLREDEDEHPGREDSILNPMQHPYRDNSGTDSDSPSSLYQRYLDAETMFVELRKQARKSHIEFAGEYTIALDALVSDKARVQMTLSEVWKATGYRFTVHEHRHIETGHKTLFWCSQDGGKKKKSKKLNDEHIK
;
A
#
# COMPACT_ATOMS: atom_id res chain seq x y z
N MET A 1 3.67 56.67 -16.50
CA MET A 1 3.22 55.53 -17.32
C MET A 1 3.48 54.26 -16.52
N SER A 2 2.45 53.64 -15.95
CA SER A 2 2.59 52.49 -15.05
C SER A 2 2.81 51.22 -15.88
N SER A 3 4.04 50.69 -15.89
CA SER A 3 4.34 49.37 -16.44
C SER A 3 3.57 48.33 -15.62
N ALA A 4 2.46 47.83 -16.17
CA ALA A 4 1.72 46.74 -15.57
C ALA A 4 2.65 45.53 -15.46
N ASN A 5 2.81 44.98 -14.24
CA ASN A 5 3.54 43.75 -13.98
C ASN A 5 2.83 42.56 -14.65
N SER A 6 3.03 42.42 -15.96
CA SER A 6 2.54 41.29 -16.74
C SER A 6 3.33 40.05 -16.35
N ARG A 7 2.62 39.02 -15.89
CA ARG A 7 3.21 37.71 -15.57
C ARG A 7 2.93 36.75 -16.71
N THR A 8 3.81 35.82 -16.99
CA THR A 8 3.55 34.75 -17.97
C THR A 8 3.21 33.45 -17.25
N CYS A 9 2.48 32.57 -17.94
CA CYS A 9 2.19 31.24 -17.45
C CYS A 9 3.48 30.47 -17.14
N SER A 10 3.56 29.83 -15.96
CA SER A 10 4.74 29.08 -15.54
C SER A 10 4.95 27.75 -16.27
N THR A 11 4.06 27.38 -17.20
CA THR A 11 4.22 26.16 -18.01
C THR A 11 5.20 26.46 -19.15
N GLY A 12 6.32 25.74 -19.25
CA GLY A 12 7.42 26.10 -20.16
C GLY A 12 7.07 26.20 -21.66
N LYS A 13 5.95 25.64 -22.12
CA LYS A 13 5.46 25.77 -23.51
C LYS A 13 4.28 26.74 -23.68
N CYS A 14 3.91 27.47 -22.63
CA CYS A 14 2.76 28.37 -22.63
C CYS A 14 3.23 29.81 -22.45
N SER A 15 3.02 30.64 -23.48
CA SER A 15 3.33 32.07 -23.47
C SER A 15 2.14 32.95 -23.05
N ALA A 16 1.09 32.37 -22.46
CA ALA A 16 -0.09 33.13 -22.07
C ALA A 16 0.25 34.16 -20.99
N THR A 17 -0.12 35.42 -21.23
CA THR A 17 -0.02 36.50 -20.26
C THR A 17 -1.12 36.37 -19.22
N LEU A 18 -0.74 36.41 -17.94
CA LEU A 18 -1.61 36.33 -16.80
C LEU A 18 -1.95 37.74 -16.28
N PRO A 19 -3.16 37.94 -15.75
CA PRO A 19 -3.49 39.15 -15.02
C PRO A 19 -2.59 39.35 -13.80
N PRO A 20 -2.55 40.57 -13.23
CA PRO A 20 -1.85 40.82 -11.98
C PRO A 20 -2.28 39.85 -10.88
N ILE A 21 -1.37 39.58 -9.94
CA ILE A 21 -1.58 38.59 -8.86
C ILE A 21 -2.83 38.88 -8.02
N ILE A 22 -3.24 40.14 -7.92
CA ILE A 22 -4.42 40.60 -7.19
C ILE A 22 -5.70 40.05 -7.83
N GLN A 23 -5.75 39.92 -9.16
CA GLN A 23 -6.92 39.42 -9.90
C GLN A 23 -6.84 37.92 -10.19
N TYR A 24 -5.62 37.39 -10.35
CA TYR A 24 -5.40 36.00 -10.70
C TYR A 24 -4.29 35.38 -9.86
N LYS A 25 -4.71 34.66 -8.81
CA LYS A 25 -3.80 34.10 -7.79
C LYS A 25 -2.89 32.97 -8.29
N TRP A 26 -3.14 32.41 -9.47
CA TRP A 26 -2.44 31.22 -9.94
C TRP A 26 -1.29 31.54 -10.88
N ALA A 27 -0.22 30.74 -10.81
CA ALA A 27 0.96 30.88 -11.67
C ALA A 27 0.78 30.26 -13.07
N THR A 28 -0.27 29.47 -13.28
CA THR A 28 -0.60 28.84 -14.56
C THR A 28 -1.91 29.39 -15.11
N CYS A 29 -1.99 29.58 -16.42
CA CYS A 29 -3.20 30.08 -17.06
C CYS A 29 -4.37 29.09 -16.92
N GLN A 30 -5.58 29.60 -17.13
CA GLN A 30 -6.80 28.80 -16.99
C GLN A 30 -6.79 27.57 -17.91
N GLN A 31 -6.30 27.71 -19.15
CA GLN A 31 -6.22 26.60 -20.10
C GLN A 31 -5.27 25.49 -19.62
N CYS A 32 -4.08 25.84 -19.13
CA CYS A 32 -3.13 24.86 -18.59
C CYS A 32 -3.70 24.15 -17.35
N ARG A 33 -4.45 24.85 -16.49
CA ARG A 33 -5.11 24.25 -15.33
C ARG A 33 -6.19 23.25 -15.73
N THR A 34 -7.01 23.58 -16.72
CA THR A 34 -8.03 22.66 -17.25
C THR A 34 -7.38 21.42 -17.86
N LYS A 35 -6.34 21.59 -18.70
CA LYS A 35 -5.58 20.47 -19.27
C LYS A 35 -4.97 19.56 -18.20
N ASP A 36 -4.41 20.11 -17.11
CA ASP A 36 -3.88 19.28 -16.00
C ASP A 36 -5.00 18.50 -15.28
N ARG A 37 -6.16 19.12 -15.07
CA ARG A 37 -7.33 18.46 -14.49
C ARG A 37 -7.83 17.32 -15.38
N ASP A 38 -7.94 17.55 -16.68
CA ASP A 38 -8.39 16.54 -17.65
C ASP A 38 -7.39 15.39 -17.75
N ARG A 39 -6.09 15.69 -17.77
CA ARG A 39 -5.04 14.65 -17.73
C ARG A 39 -5.14 13.80 -16.47
N LYS A 40 -5.37 14.41 -15.30
CA LYS A 40 -5.56 13.68 -14.04
C LYS A 40 -6.85 12.84 -14.05
N ARG A 41 -7.95 13.36 -14.62
CA ARG A 41 -9.21 12.62 -14.78
C ARG A 41 -9.02 11.40 -15.69
N SER A 42 -8.48 11.59 -16.89
CA SER A 42 -8.22 10.52 -17.85
C SER A 42 -7.25 9.46 -17.29
N LYS A 43 -6.24 9.86 -16.51
CA LYS A 43 -5.35 8.90 -15.83
C LYS A 43 -6.12 8.00 -14.86
N ARG A 44 -7.00 8.58 -14.04
CA ARG A 44 -7.83 7.82 -13.08
C ARG A 44 -8.80 6.87 -13.78
N GLU A 45 -9.39 7.28 -14.90
CA GLU A 45 -10.28 6.43 -15.71
C GLU A 45 -9.52 5.23 -16.28
N LYS A 46 -8.33 5.46 -16.86
CA LYS A 46 -7.47 4.37 -17.35
C LYS A 46 -7.01 3.42 -16.25
N GLU A 47 -6.76 3.92 -15.04
CA GLU A 47 -6.41 3.09 -13.88
C GLU A 47 -7.61 2.23 -13.42
N LYS A 48 -8.84 2.76 -13.47
CA LYS A 48 -10.06 1.99 -13.19
C LYS A 48 -10.29 0.89 -14.22
N GLU A 49 -10.16 1.20 -15.51
CA GLU A 49 -10.34 0.23 -16.60
C GLU A 49 -9.32 -0.92 -16.50
N LYS A 50 -8.05 -0.60 -16.23
CA LYS A 50 -7.01 -1.62 -16.01
C LYS A 50 -7.24 -2.46 -14.75
N GLY A 51 -7.78 -1.86 -13.68
CA GLY A 51 -8.15 -2.58 -12.47
C GLY A 51 -9.31 -3.55 -12.71
N GLN A 52 -10.24 -3.21 -13.60
CA GLN A 52 -11.42 -4.01 -13.89
C GLN A 52 -11.14 -5.19 -14.85
N LYS A 53 -10.20 -5.05 -15.79
CA LYS A 53 -9.77 -6.18 -16.64
C LYS A 53 -9.12 -7.32 -15.87
N ARG A 54 -8.35 -7.01 -14.81
CA ARG A 54 -7.73 -8.02 -13.94
C ARG A 54 -8.74 -8.86 -13.14
N LEU A 55 -10.00 -8.46 -13.08
CA LEU A 55 -11.05 -9.18 -12.36
C LEU A 55 -11.91 -10.08 -13.26
N ARG A 56 -11.75 -10.01 -14.59
CA ARG A 56 -12.57 -10.78 -15.55
C ARG A 56 -11.81 -11.88 -16.29
N GLU A 57 -10.49 -11.92 -16.21
CA GLU A 57 -9.67 -12.94 -16.89
C GLU A 57 -9.42 -14.19 -16.02
N ASP A 58 -9.96 -14.25 -14.80
CA ASP A 58 -9.85 -15.42 -13.90
C ASP A 58 -11.11 -16.31 -13.87
N GLU A 59 -12.18 -16.00 -14.63
CA GLU A 59 -13.43 -16.77 -14.60
C GLU A 59 -13.73 -17.61 -15.85
N ASP A 60 -12.89 -17.59 -16.90
CA ASP A 60 -13.10 -18.40 -18.10
C ASP A 60 -12.06 -19.53 -18.24
N GLU A 61 -12.53 -20.74 -17.95
CA GLU A 61 -12.10 -22.04 -18.46
C GLU A 61 -10.69 -22.57 -18.10
N HIS A 62 -10.62 -23.34 -17.00
CA HIS A 62 -9.77 -24.53 -16.97
C HIS A 62 -10.63 -25.79 -16.80
N PRO A 63 -10.88 -26.57 -17.88
CA PRO A 63 -11.42 -27.91 -17.75
C PRO A 63 -10.32 -28.86 -17.26
N GLY A 64 -10.73 -29.74 -16.35
CA GLY A 64 -10.01 -30.83 -15.68
C GLY A 64 -8.59 -31.17 -16.14
N ARG A 65 -7.67 -31.15 -15.17
CA ARG A 65 -6.47 -32.01 -15.23
C ARG A 65 -6.33 -32.75 -13.92
N GLU A 66 -6.85 -33.97 -13.92
CA GLU A 66 -6.60 -34.99 -12.91
C GLU A 66 -5.11 -35.37 -12.94
N ASP A 67 -4.57 -35.54 -11.72
CA ASP A 67 -3.42 -36.33 -11.31
C ASP A 67 -2.17 -36.41 -12.20
N SER A 68 -1.07 -35.82 -11.73
CA SER A 68 0.24 -36.50 -11.71
C SER A 68 1.22 -35.84 -10.73
N ILE A 69 1.45 -36.62 -9.69
CA ILE A 69 2.38 -36.54 -8.57
C ILE A 69 3.88 -36.43 -8.98
N LEU A 70 4.67 -35.76 -8.12
CA LEU A 70 6.16 -35.76 -7.94
C LEU A 70 7.07 -34.85 -8.81
N ASN A 71 7.51 -33.71 -8.24
CA ASN A 71 8.82 -33.66 -7.56
C ASN A 71 9.05 -32.31 -6.80
N PRO A 72 9.32 -32.33 -5.48
CA PRO A 72 9.59 -31.14 -4.69
C PRO A 72 11.09 -30.78 -4.71
N MET A 73 11.45 -29.66 -5.35
CA MET A 73 12.73 -28.99 -5.08
C MET A 73 12.63 -28.29 -3.72
N GLN A 74 13.39 -28.84 -2.76
CA GLN A 74 13.48 -28.39 -1.37
C GLN A 74 13.91 -26.92 -1.29
N HIS A 75 13.00 -26.05 -0.88
CA HIS A 75 13.31 -24.70 -0.41
C HIS A 75 12.88 -24.60 1.07
N PRO A 76 13.77 -24.22 1.99
CA PRO A 76 13.50 -24.31 3.43
C PRO A 76 12.72 -23.09 3.91
N TYR A 77 11.42 -23.04 3.61
CA TYR A 77 10.47 -22.29 4.41
C TYR A 77 9.30 -23.20 4.69
N ARG A 78 9.13 -23.55 5.97
CA ARG A 78 8.05 -24.38 6.54
C ARG A 78 6.73 -24.16 5.80
N ASP A 79 6.43 -25.09 4.90
CA ASP A 79 5.10 -25.32 4.37
C ASP A 79 4.38 -26.16 5.43
N ASN A 80 3.32 -25.59 6.01
CA ASN A 80 2.48 -26.27 6.99
C ASN A 80 1.11 -26.44 6.34
N SER A 81 1.00 -27.46 5.51
CA SER A 81 -0.24 -27.90 4.86
C SER A 81 -0.71 -29.21 5.49
N GLY A 82 -1.75 -29.10 6.34
CA GLY A 82 -2.83 -30.09 6.41
C GLY A 82 -2.58 -31.40 7.16
N THR A 83 -2.57 -31.33 8.49
CA THR A 83 -3.26 -32.33 9.33
C THR A 83 -3.95 -31.57 10.47
N ASP A 84 -5.28 -31.55 10.42
CA ASP A 84 -6.13 -31.18 11.55
C ASP A 84 -5.80 -32.08 12.76
N SER A 85 -5.86 -31.48 13.95
CA SER A 85 -5.53 -32.10 15.25
C SER A 85 -4.07 -32.05 15.70
N ASP A 86 -3.49 -30.85 15.77
CA ASP A 86 -2.73 -30.49 16.97
C ASP A 86 -2.67 -28.96 17.11
N SER A 87 -3.24 -28.45 18.19
CA SER A 87 -3.57 -27.04 18.38
C SER A 87 -2.34 -26.24 18.83
N PRO A 88 -1.74 -25.34 18.02
CA PRO A 88 -0.72 -24.40 18.48
C PRO A 88 -1.38 -23.17 19.11
N SER A 89 -2.57 -23.32 19.73
CA SER A 89 -3.34 -22.24 20.35
C SER A 89 -2.61 -21.58 21.54
N SER A 90 -1.39 -22.01 21.86
CA SER A 90 -0.53 -21.51 22.93
C SER A 90 0.52 -20.47 22.46
N LEU A 91 0.70 -20.24 21.15
CA LEU A 91 1.75 -19.31 20.67
C LEU A 91 1.36 -17.83 20.68
N TYR A 92 0.07 -17.52 20.75
CA TYR A 92 -0.39 -16.14 20.78
C TYR A 92 -0.75 -15.73 22.20
N GLN A 93 -0.12 -14.67 22.69
CA GLN A 93 -0.60 -14.03 23.90
C GLN A 93 -1.94 -13.35 23.59
N ARG A 94 -3.01 -13.77 24.27
CA ARG A 94 -4.31 -13.11 24.17
C ARG A 94 -4.30 -11.82 24.99
N TYR A 95 -4.69 -10.72 24.36
CA TYR A 95 -4.84 -9.40 24.96
C TYR A 95 -6.31 -9.02 25.05
N LEU A 96 -6.64 -8.19 26.05
CA LEU A 96 -8.02 -7.75 26.27
C LEU A 96 -8.53 -6.87 25.13
N ASP A 97 -7.65 -5.99 24.63
CA ASP A 97 -7.97 -4.99 23.63
C ASP A 97 -6.74 -4.64 22.77
N ALA A 98 -6.96 -3.78 21.77
CA ALA A 98 -5.89 -3.28 20.91
C ALA A 98 -4.82 -2.52 21.71
N GLU A 99 -5.24 -1.70 22.67
CA GLU A 99 -4.37 -0.78 23.40
C GLU A 99 -3.31 -1.56 24.20
N THR A 100 -3.73 -2.55 24.97
CA THR A 100 -2.88 -3.43 25.76
C THR A 100 -1.88 -4.19 24.90
N MET A 101 -2.33 -4.77 23.78
CA MET A 101 -1.44 -5.44 22.83
C MET A 101 -0.39 -4.47 22.25
N PHE A 102 -0.81 -3.28 21.80
CA PHE A 102 0.09 -2.31 21.18
C PHE A 102 1.06 -1.68 22.19
N VAL A 103 0.72 -1.56 23.47
CA VAL A 103 1.66 -1.17 24.53
C VAL A 103 2.79 -2.19 24.67
N GLU A 104 2.47 -3.49 24.70
CA GLU A 104 3.49 -4.55 24.75
C GLU A 104 4.32 -4.61 23.47
N LEU A 105 3.68 -4.46 22.31
CA LEU A 105 4.40 -4.39 21.04
C LEU A 105 5.42 -3.23 21.01
N ARG A 106 5.05 -2.04 21.51
CA ARG A 106 5.98 -0.89 21.62
C ARG A 106 7.16 -1.18 22.53
N LYS A 107 6.95 -1.90 23.64
CA LYS A 107 8.03 -2.31 24.56
C LYS A 107 8.99 -3.26 23.85
N GLN A 108 8.46 -4.26 23.17
CA GLN A 108 9.25 -5.24 22.43
C GLN A 108 9.99 -4.62 21.25
N ALA A 109 9.39 -3.65 20.56
CA ALA A 109 9.97 -2.97 19.39
C ALA A 109 11.26 -2.20 19.68
N ARG A 110 11.57 -1.93 20.95
CA ARG A 110 12.83 -1.30 21.38
C ARG A 110 14.01 -2.28 21.42
N LYS A 111 13.74 -3.59 21.34
CA LYS A 111 14.77 -4.63 21.33
C LYS A 111 15.38 -4.77 19.94
N SER A 112 16.61 -5.28 19.88
CA SER A 112 17.33 -5.54 18.63
C SER A 112 16.71 -6.68 17.81
N HIS A 113 16.11 -7.66 18.48
CA HIS A 113 15.37 -8.76 17.90
C HIS A 113 13.95 -8.76 18.48
N ILE A 114 12.95 -8.78 17.61
CA ILE A 114 11.54 -8.69 18.00
C ILE A 114 10.88 -9.99 17.60
N GLU A 115 10.46 -10.76 18.59
CA GLU A 115 9.57 -11.89 18.42
C GLU A 115 8.30 -11.57 19.20
N PHE A 116 7.19 -11.40 18.48
CA PHE A 116 5.93 -10.98 19.06
C PHE A 116 4.78 -11.69 18.36
N ALA A 117 3.96 -12.37 19.15
CA ALA A 117 2.75 -13.04 18.72
C ALA A 117 1.63 -12.67 19.70
N GLY A 118 0.63 -11.95 19.21
CA GLY A 118 -0.49 -11.48 20.02
C GLY A 118 -1.79 -11.53 19.25
N GLU A 119 -2.89 -11.71 19.98
CA GLU A 119 -4.24 -11.63 19.44
C GLU A 119 -5.15 -10.77 20.33
N TYR A 120 -6.10 -10.09 19.70
CA TYR A 120 -7.16 -9.35 20.38
C TYR A 120 -8.40 -9.34 19.50
N THR A 121 -9.57 -9.19 20.12
CA THR A 121 -10.85 -9.11 19.41
C THR A 121 -11.30 -7.66 19.25
N ILE A 122 -11.81 -7.30 18.08
CA ILE A 122 -12.38 -5.98 17.80
C ILE A 122 -13.88 -6.16 17.54
N ALA A 123 -14.70 -5.29 18.14
CA ALA A 123 -16.12 -5.24 17.80
C ALA A 123 -16.32 -4.92 16.32
N LEU A 124 -17.26 -5.61 15.66
CA LEU A 124 -17.57 -5.36 14.26
C LEU A 124 -18.32 -4.02 14.12
N ASP A 125 -17.66 -3.05 13.49
CA ASP A 125 -18.31 -1.81 13.05
C ASP A 125 -18.81 -1.98 11.61
N ALA A 126 -20.13 -1.90 11.43
CA ALA A 126 -20.79 -2.05 10.12
C ALA A 126 -20.41 -0.95 9.12
N LEU A 127 -19.93 0.21 9.59
CA LEU A 127 -19.49 1.30 8.72
C LEU A 127 -18.03 1.15 8.26
N VAL A 128 -17.29 0.19 8.84
CA VAL A 128 -15.87 -0.02 8.55
C VAL A 128 -15.69 -1.34 7.82
N SER A 129 -15.42 -1.25 6.51
CA SER A 129 -15.03 -2.40 5.69
C SER A 129 -13.81 -3.12 6.25
N ASP A 130 -13.68 -4.43 6.03
CA ASP A 130 -12.53 -5.22 6.48
C ASP A 130 -11.20 -4.67 5.94
N LYS A 131 -11.20 -4.19 4.70
CA LYS A 131 -10.04 -3.51 4.11
C LYS A 131 -9.62 -2.29 4.91
N ALA A 132 -10.58 -1.45 5.32
CA ALA A 132 -10.29 -0.28 6.15
C ALA A 132 -9.78 -0.70 7.53
N ARG A 133 -10.35 -1.75 8.13
CA ARG A 133 -9.90 -2.30 9.41
C ARG A 133 -8.45 -2.78 9.36
N VAL A 134 -8.09 -3.57 8.35
CA VAL A 134 -6.71 -4.01 8.11
C VAL A 134 -5.76 -2.81 7.94
N GLN A 135 -6.17 -1.78 7.19
CA GLN A 135 -5.35 -0.57 7.01
C GLN A 135 -5.17 0.23 8.31
N MET A 136 -6.20 0.28 9.16
CA MET A 136 -6.13 0.92 10.47
C MET A 136 -5.15 0.16 11.38
N THR A 137 -5.30 -1.17 11.49
CA THR A 137 -4.40 -2.01 12.29
C THR A 137 -2.95 -1.89 11.83
N LEU A 138 -2.68 -1.91 10.51
CA LEU A 138 -1.33 -1.68 9.99
C LEU A 138 -0.75 -0.31 10.37
N SER A 139 -1.60 0.72 10.35
CA SER A 139 -1.19 2.07 10.74
C SER A 139 -0.81 2.13 12.21
N GLU A 140 -1.49 1.37 13.07
CA GLU A 140 -1.16 1.23 14.49
C GLU A 140 0.14 0.45 14.71
N VAL A 141 0.33 -0.67 13.99
CA VAL A 141 1.60 -1.42 14.00
C VAL A 141 2.76 -0.53 13.58
N TRP A 142 2.58 0.27 12.52
CA TRP A 142 3.60 1.22 12.08
C TRP A 142 3.89 2.27 13.15
N LYS A 143 2.87 2.89 13.75
CA LYS A 143 3.07 3.86 14.85
C LYS A 143 3.76 3.22 16.06
N ALA A 144 3.46 1.97 16.37
CA ALA A 144 4.00 1.25 17.52
C ALA A 144 5.47 0.84 17.31
N THR A 145 5.82 0.41 16.10
CA THR A 145 7.11 -0.24 15.83
C THR A 145 8.07 0.61 14.99
N GLY A 146 7.55 1.59 14.26
CA GLY A 146 8.30 2.31 13.22
C GLY A 146 8.48 1.52 11.92
N TYR A 147 8.06 0.26 11.86
CA TYR A 147 8.20 -0.57 10.66
C TYR A 147 7.18 -0.23 9.59
N ARG A 148 7.65 -0.21 8.33
CA ARG A 148 6.80 0.02 7.17
C ARG A 148 6.57 -1.26 6.41
N PHE A 149 5.31 -1.55 6.14
CA PHE A 149 4.90 -2.78 5.48
C PHE A 149 4.34 -2.52 4.08
N THR A 150 4.56 -3.48 3.18
CA THR A 150 3.91 -3.54 1.86
C THR A 150 3.08 -4.80 1.79
N VAL A 151 1.86 -4.70 1.24
CA VAL A 151 1.01 -5.87 0.95
C VAL A 151 1.78 -6.80 0.02
N HIS A 152 1.90 -8.05 0.41
CA HIS A 152 2.51 -9.10 -0.40
C HIS A 152 1.44 -9.98 -1.05
N GLU A 153 0.51 -10.49 -0.24
CA GLU A 153 -0.55 -11.38 -0.67
C GLU A 153 -1.84 -10.96 0.00
N HIS A 154 -2.96 -11.01 -0.73
CA HIS A 154 -4.28 -10.78 -0.20
C HIS A 154 -5.22 -11.83 -0.81
N ARG A 155 -5.57 -12.84 -0.03
CA ARG A 155 -6.43 -13.95 -0.48
C ARG A 155 -7.71 -14.01 0.33
N HIS A 156 -8.78 -14.43 -0.33
CA HIS A 156 -10.03 -14.80 0.33
C HIS A 156 -9.85 -16.17 0.99
N ILE A 157 -10.43 -16.35 2.17
CA ILE A 157 -10.51 -17.62 2.91
C ILE A 157 -11.97 -17.84 3.33
N GLU A 158 -12.35 -19.05 3.71
CA GLU A 158 -13.75 -19.38 4.06
C GLU A 158 -14.34 -18.46 5.14
N THR A 159 -13.50 -18.02 6.08
CA THR A 159 -13.89 -17.17 7.22
C THR A 159 -13.60 -15.67 7.03
N GLY A 160 -13.20 -15.24 5.83
CA GLY A 160 -12.93 -13.83 5.52
C GLY A 160 -11.71 -13.61 4.63
N HIS A 161 -10.77 -12.77 5.07
CA HIS A 161 -9.58 -12.41 4.29
C HIS A 161 -8.29 -12.67 5.05
N LYS A 162 -7.30 -13.23 4.36
CA LYS A 162 -5.91 -13.32 4.85
C LYS A 162 -5.04 -12.37 4.05
N THR A 163 -4.43 -11.41 4.74
CA THR A 163 -3.48 -10.46 4.11
C THR A 163 -2.11 -10.67 4.70
N LEU A 164 -1.13 -10.96 3.84
CA LEU A 164 0.27 -11.07 4.21
C LEU A 164 1.00 -9.77 3.84
N PHE A 165 1.87 -9.36 4.74
CA PHE A 165 2.65 -8.15 4.63
C PHE A 165 4.13 -8.46 4.70
N TRP A 166 4.94 -7.72 3.94
CA TRP A 166 6.40 -7.74 4.04
C TRP A 166 6.91 -6.43 4.60
N CYS A 167 7.92 -6.50 5.48
CA CYS A 167 8.61 -5.33 5.96
C CYS A 167 9.50 -4.75 4.85
N SER A 168 9.29 -3.49 4.52
CA SER A 168 10.05 -2.77 3.49
C SER A 168 11.48 -2.40 3.92
N GLN A 169 11.79 -2.55 5.21
CA GLN A 169 13.11 -2.27 5.78
C GLN A 169 13.99 -3.52 5.88
N ASP A 170 13.46 -4.71 5.59
CA ASP A 170 14.21 -5.95 5.59
C ASP A 170 15.39 -5.88 4.62
N GLY A 171 16.58 -6.20 5.13
CA GLY A 171 17.85 -6.04 4.41
C GLY A 171 17.89 -6.76 3.06
N GLY A 172 17.21 -7.91 2.94
CA GLY A 172 17.12 -8.69 1.71
C GLY A 172 16.29 -8.04 0.59
N LYS A 173 15.52 -6.98 0.88
CA LYS A 173 14.61 -6.33 -0.07
C LYS A 173 14.75 -4.81 -0.11
N LYS A 174 15.79 -4.24 0.51
CA LYS A 174 16.13 -2.82 0.36
C LYS A 174 16.31 -2.52 -1.13
N LYS A 175 15.35 -1.79 -1.73
CA LYS A 175 15.49 -1.26 -3.08
C LYS A 175 16.75 -0.40 -3.08
N LYS A 176 17.73 -0.76 -3.94
CA LYS A 176 18.93 0.05 -4.15
C LYS A 176 18.47 1.48 -4.41
N SER A 177 18.98 2.43 -3.63
CA SER A 177 18.71 3.85 -3.85
C SER A 177 19.11 4.17 -5.29
N LYS A 178 18.16 4.75 -6.05
CA LYS A 178 18.43 5.17 -7.41
C LYS A 178 19.46 6.30 -7.31
N LYS A 179 20.69 6.07 -7.79
CA LYS A 179 21.70 7.14 -7.89
C LYS A 179 21.07 8.24 -8.74
N LEU A 180 20.87 9.42 -8.13
CA LEU A 180 20.61 10.62 -8.89
C LEU A 180 21.93 10.94 -9.57
N ASN A 181 22.01 10.71 -10.88
CA ASN A 181 23.12 11.22 -11.67
C ASN A 181 22.96 12.75 -11.68
N ASP A 182 23.71 13.39 -10.80
CA ASP A 182 23.96 14.82 -10.82
C ASP A 182 25.14 15.05 -11.76
N GLU A 183 24.87 15.09 -13.05
CA GLU A 183 25.81 15.64 -14.03
C GLU A 183 25.03 16.42 -15.08
N HIS A 184 25.62 17.58 -15.43
CA HIS A 184 25.29 18.47 -16.54
C HIS A 184 24.29 19.62 -16.29
N ILE A 185 24.75 20.67 -15.61
CA ILE A 185 24.65 22.05 -16.13
C ILE A 185 25.97 22.78 -15.81
N LYS A 186 26.84 22.90 -16.81
CA LYS A 186 27.88 23.93 -16.89
C LYS A 186 27.39 25.02 -17.84
#